data_AF-A0A7J8TX61-F1
#
_entry.id   AF-A0A7J8TX61-F1
#
_cell.length_a   1.000
_cell.length_b   1.000
_cell.length_c   1.000
_cell.angle_alpha   90.00
_cell.angle_beta   90.00
_cell.angle_gamma   90.00
#
_symmetry.space_group_name_H-M   'P 1'
#
loop_
_entity.id
_entity.type
_entity.pdbx_description
1 polymer ?
#
loop_
_entity_poly.entity_id
_entity_poly.type
_entity_poly.pdbx_seq_one_letter_code
_entity_poly.pdbx_strand_id
1 'polypeptide(L)'
;MALKISAQEAAEIAIGSIGSGYNLALDLRLKYCQEEEKGSPLIEFEQVGCYDVALPGGISIPNVSKLIKCYQGKGTRNMCDVISFQQMSERFNHELSLSGKIPSGLFNAMFDFSGCSHKDAVSTKTLAFDGIFITLYTVLLDKSQMVLCDHVKKAVPSSWEPAALARFIKTFGTHIIVGVKMGGKDVIYVKQQHSSTVQPTDAYTKLKKLADDKFLKNNEQSRINSEQVKLYNQDISIIYKRRGGREEMNLSHAEWLQTVDVHPEVVSMSFIPITSLLSGVPMSGFLNHAIDLYLRYKPSLEELHLFLEFSLPRQWAPVFKEFPRGLQHKRQSNSFLQFKFLGPKLYVNTIPVDVGMRPVTGLRLYLEGKRSNRLAIYMQHLSSLPTYFQLVDEPNDTLPDEESYDKRYLVKVRWKNFSRVCTAPVECYNNNSIVTGAQVQVEKYGLKSILFLRLHFSTVLGTVILRRSEWDGSFGIAPQSGILSDLLSKPLTPPPPQRKPDTSSSVYPGGPPMPNYTPKLLKYVDTAEMKRGPQDPPGYWVVSGARLVVEEGKIALRVKYSLLIDIPDEIPEEH
;
A
#
# COMPACT_ATOMS: atom_id res chain seq x y z
N MET A 1 23.73 -8.13 2.81
CA MET A 1 24.73 -8.38 3.87
C MET A 1 25.00 -7.05 4.56
N ALA A 2 25.11 -7.03 5.90
CA ALA A 2 25.60 -5.84 6.60
C ALA A 2 27.06 -5.59 6.20
N LEU A 3 27.45 -4.33 6.00
CA LEU A 3 28.85 -3.97 5.77
C LEU A 3 29.64 -4.36 7.03
N LYS A 4 30.76 -5.06 6.88
CA LYS A 4 31.67 -5.36 8.00
C LYS A 4 32.50 -4.11 8.28
N ILE A 5 31.88 -3.16 8.95
CA ILE A 5 32.44 -1.87 9.32
C ILE A 5 33.17 -2.04 10.67
N SER A 6 34.34 -1.41 10.81
CA SER A 6 35.06 -1.40 12.10
C SER A 6 34.31 -0.58 13.15
N ALA A 7 34.56 -0.81 14.44
CA ALA A 7 33.91 -0.03 15.49
C ALA A 7 34.19 1.49 15.39
N GLN A 8 35.38 1.88 14.95
CA GLN A 8 35.77 3.28 14.69
C GLN A 8 34.93 3.87 13.55
N GLU A 9 34.92 3.22 12.39
CA GLU A 9 34.19 3.69 11.21
C GLU A 9 32.67 3.72 11.49
N ALA A 10 32.14 2.75 12.22
CA ALA A 10 30.74 2.74 12.65
C ALA A 10 30.38 3.95 13.52
N ALA A 11 31.30 4.37 14.40
CA ALA A 11 31.13 5.54 15.24
C ALA A 11 31.20 6.85 14.45
N GLU A 12 32.11 6.95 13.47
CA GLU A 12 32.22 8.09 12.56
C GLU A 12 30.94 8.28 11.74
N ILE A 13 30.39 7.20 11.17
CA ILE A 13 29.11 7.23 10.44
C ILE A 13 27.97 7.61 11.39
N ALA A 14 27.92 7.03 12.60
CA ALA A 14 26.85 7.31 13.55
C ALA A 14 26.81 8.80 13.94
N ILE A 15 27.97 9.39 14.26
CA ILE A 15 28.06 10.83 14.58
C ILE A 15 27.77 11.68 13.35
N GLY A 16 28.36 11.36 12.18
CA GLY A 16 28.14 12.10 10.93
C GLY A 16 26.70 12.04 10.43
N SER A 17 25.95 11.00 10.78
CA SER A 17 24.54 10.86 10.40
C SER A 17 23.59 11.80 11.16
N ILE A 18 24.01 12.36 12.30
CA ILE A 18 23.16 13.27 13.08
C ILE A 18 22.88 14.53 12.27
N GLY A 19 21.60 14.92 12.21
CA GLY A 19 21.14 16.04 11.40
C GLY A 19 20.95 15.71 9.91
N SER A 20 21.20 14.47 9.50
CA SER A 20 21.02 14.03 8.11
C SER A 20 19.60 13.51 7.84
N GLY A 21 19.21 13.59 6.56
CA GLY A 21 17.95 13.06 6.06
C GLY A 21 17.88 11.53 6.07
N TYR A 22 16.72 11.00 6.46
CA TYR A 22 16.46 9.57 6.52
C TYR A 22 15.10 9.22 5.94
N ASN A 23 15.05 8.09 5.25
CA ASN A 23 13.82 7.53 4.75
C ASN A 23 13.26 6.52 5.76
N LEU A 24 12.23 6.93 6.51
CA LEU A 24 11.58 6.08 7.52
C LEU A 24 10.86 4.85 6.95
N ALA A 25 10.64 4.76 5.63
CA ALA A 25 10.12 3.54 5.01
C ALA A 25 11.16 2.40 4.98
N LEU A 26 12.45 2.71 5.18
CA LEU A 26 13.54 1.76 5.23
C LEU A 26 13.75 1.19 6.65
N ASP A 27 14.41 0.05 6.70
CA ASP A 27 14.96 -0.51 7.94
C ASP A 27 16.04 0.40 8.53
N LEU A 28 16.34 0.29 9.83
CA LEU A 28 17.44 1.01 10.49
C LEU A 28 18.76 0.28 10.33
N ARG A 29 19.66 0.82 9.50
CA ARG A 29 21.00 0.30 9.24
C ARG A 29 21.96 1.46 8.93
N LEU A 30 23.21 1.38 9.41
CA LEU A 30 24.23 2.40 9.07
C LEU A 30 24.43 2.58 7.57
N LYS A 31 24.31 1.52 6.77
CA LYS A 31 24.47 1.61 5.30
C LYS A 31 23.51 2.60 4.64
N TYR A 32 22.31 2.80 5.21
CA TYR A 32 21.34 3.77 4.68
C TYR A 32 21.64 5.21 5.14
N CYS A 33 22.62 5.41 6.03
CA CYS A 33 23.17 6.71 6.37
C CYS A 33 24.33 7.11 5.44
N GLN A 34 24.94 6.15 4.74
CA GLN A 34 26.15 6.34 3.93
C GLN A 34 25.91 6.60 2.44
N GLU A 35 24.66 6.63 1.95
CA GLU A 35 24.39 6.80 0.52
C GLU A 35 25.08 8.06 -0.02
N GLU A 36 25.97 7.88 -1.02
CA GLU A 36 26.86 8.93 -1.59
C GLU A 36 26.10 10.17 -2.13
N GLU A 37 24.80 10.05 -2.40
CA GLU A 37 23.92 11.15 -2.82
C GLU A 37 23.34 11.97 -1.66
N LYS A 38 23.54 11.55 -0.40
CA LYS A 38 23.07 12.32 0.77
C LYS A 38 23.98 13.51 0.97
N GLY A 39 23.46 14.69 0.60
CA GLY A 39 24.10 15.96 0.82
C GLY A 39 24.42 16.25 2.29
N SER A 40 25.12 17.38 2.49
CA SER A 40 25.44 17.95 3.80
C SER A 40 24.29 17.86 4.80
N PRO A 41 24.58 17.89 6.11
CA PRO A 41 23.54 17.89 7.14
C PRO A 41 22.41 18.87 6.84
N LEU A 42 21.17 18.44 7.10
CA LEU A 42 19.97 19.25 6.85
C LEU A 42 19.80 20.34 7.91
N ILE A 43 20.59 20.27 8.97
CA ILE A 43 20.58 21.18 10.11
C ILE A 43 21.90 21.94 10.13
N GLU A 44 21.82 23.21 10.47
CA GLU A 44 22.97 24.07 10.65
C GLU A 44 23.75 23.66 11.91
N PHE A 45 25.04 23.36 11.72
CA PHE A 45 25.98 23.16 12.81
C PHE A 45 26.93 24.36 12.83
N GLU A 46 27.00 25.07 13.96
CA GLU A 46 28.03 26.08 14.15
C GLU A 46 29.41 25.41 14.18
N GLN A 47 30.36 25.93 13.40
CA GLN A 47 31.75 25.47 13.40
C GLN A 47 32.51 25.87 14.68
N VAL A 48 31.94 26.76 15.49
CA VAL A 48 32.60 27.28 16.69
C VAL A 48 32.35 26.33 17.87
N GLY A 49 33.43 25.79 18.42
CA GLY A 49 33.38 25.01 19.65
C GLY A 49 33.22 23.51 19.45
N CYS A 50 33.84 22.91 18.45
CA CYS A 50 33.95 21.46 18.38
C CYS A 50 34.81 20.88 19.52
N TYR A 51 34.63 19.60 19.82
CA TYR A 51 35.40 18.87 20.83
C TYR A 51 35.64 17.41 20.41
N ASP A 52 36.62 16.77 21.02
CA ASP A 52 36.94 15.37 20.76
C ASP A 52 36.10 14.47 21.66
N VAL A 53 35.41 13.51 21.06
CA VAL A 53 34.57 12.55 21.78
C VAL A 53 35.36 11.27 22.00
N ALA A 54 35.44 10.83 23.26
CA ALA A 54 35.90 9.49 23.62
C ALA A 54 34.70 8.54 23.80
N LEU A 55 34.70 7.42 23.08
CA LEU A 55 33.67 6.38 23.14
C LEU A 55 34.26 5.08 23.71
N PRO A 56 33.42 4.14 24.19
CA PRO A 56 33.89 2.83 24.65
C PRO A 56 34.70 2.09 23.58
N GLY A 57 35.67 1.28 24.02
CA GLY A 57 36.56 0.54 23.12
C GLY A 57 37.78 1.34 22.62
N GLY A 58 38.08 2.48 23.24
CA GLY A 58 39.24 3.32 22.88
C GLY A 58 39.04 4.16 21.62
N ILE A 59 37.79 4.28 21.16
CA ILE A 59 37.41 5.07 19.98
C ILE A 59 37.48 6.55 20.33
N SER A 60 38.15 7.34 19.49
CA SER A 60 38.20 8.79 19.59
C SER A 60 37.78 9.40 18.28
N ILE A 61 36.81 10.33 18.32
CA ILE A 61 36.32 11.05 17.15
C ILE A 61 36.59 12.53 17.37
N PRO A 62 37.46 13.16 16.54
CA PRO A 62 37.78 14.56 16.68
C PRO A 62 36.71 15.46 16.08
N ASN A 63 36.73 16.73 16.45
CA ASN A 63 35.95 17.81 15.81
C ASN A 63 34.42 17.61 15.81
N VAL A 64 33.85 17.03 16.86
CA VAL A 64 32.39 16.87 17.00
C VAL A 64 31.73 18.15 17.50
N SER A 65 30.62 18.55 16.90
CA SER A 65 29.86 19.74 17.33
C SER A 65 29.35 19.60 18.77
N LYS A 66 29.40 20.69 19.55
CA LYS A 66 28.82 20.79 20.91
C LYS A 66 27.34 20.42 21.02
N LEU A 67 26.60 20.53 19.93
CA LEU A 67 25.18 20.16 19.88
C LEU A 67 24.98 18.64 19.96
N ILE A 68 26.00 17.85 19.62
CA ILE A 68 25.96 16.40 19.68
C ILE A 68 26.48 15.96 21.04
N LYS A 69 25.67 15.20 21.78
CA LYS A 69 26.00 14.64 23.09
C LYS A 69 26.12 13.13 22.99
N CYS A 70 27.20 12.59 23.54
CA CYS A 70 27.46 11.17 23.57
C CYS A 70 27.36 10.63 25.00
N TYR A 71 26.66 9.52 25.16
CA TYR A 71 26.42 8.87 26.45
C TYR A 71 26.84 7.41 26.38
N GLN A 72 27.40 6.90 27.48
CA GLN A 72 27.66 5.47 27.60
C GLN A 72 26.33 4.71 27.64
N GLY A 73 26.26 3.60 26.90
CA GLY A 73 25.08 2.76 26.83
C GLY A 73 25.04 1.70 27.93
N LYS A 74 23.93 0.96 27.94
CA LYS A 74 23.72 -0.21 28.80
C LYS A 74 23.03 -1.32 28.01
N GLY A 75 23.24 -2.57 28.43
CA GLY A 75 22.46 -3.72 27.97
C GLY A 75 21.16 -3.90 28.77
N THR A 76 20.05 -4.16 28.10
CA THR A 76 18.77 -4.51 28.72
C THR A 76 18.09 -5.67 27.98
N ARG A 77 17.42 -6.55 28.73
CA ARG A 77 16.45 -7.49 28.16
C ARG A 77 15.13 -6.75 28.00
N ASN A 78 14.61 -6.69 26.78
CA ASN A 78 13.32 -6.07 26.50
C ASN A 78 12.36 -7.15 26.01
N MET A 79 11.19 -7.22 26.63
CA MET A 79 10.11 -8.09 26.23
C MET A 79 8.86 -7.28 25.92
N CYS A 80 8.03 -7.83 25.04
CA CYS A 80 6.71 -7.35 24.73
C CYS A 80 5.71 -8.48 24.85
N ASP A 81 4.68 -8.25 25.66
CA ASP A 81 3.52 -9.13 25.73
C ASP A 81 2.77 -9.16 24.39
N VAL A 82 1.82 -10.07 24.30
CA VAL A 82 1.06 -10.30 23.06
C VAL A 82 0.07 -9.19 22.83
N ILE A 83 0.28 -8.42 21.77
CA ILE A 83 -0.51 -7.24 21.43
C ILE A 83 -0.94 -7.24 19.96
N SER A 84 -1.86 -6.36 19.61
CA SER A 84 -2.34 -6.21 18.23
C SER A 84 -1.28 -5.57 17.31
N PHE A 85 -1.44 -5.74 16.00
CA PHE A 85 -0.61 -5.10 14.98
C PHE A 85 -0.48 -3.58 15.19
N GLN A 86 -1.60 -2.90 15.46
CA GLN A 86 -1.61 -1.44 15.62
C GLN A 86 -0.84 -1.00 16.87
N GLN A 87 -1.07 -1.66 18.01
CA GLN A 87 -0.35 -1.35 19.25
C GLN A 87 1.14 -1.60 19.12
N MET A 88 1.54 -2.66 18.41
CA MET A 88 2.95 -2.96 18.19
C MET A 88 3.60 -1.91 17.27
N SER A 89 2.93 -1.51 16.19
CA SER A 89 3.37 -0.42 15.31
C SER A 89 3.57 0.89 16.09
N GLU A 90 2.60 1.28 16.92
CA GLU A 90 2.67 2.48 17.76
C GLU A 90 3.85 2.39 18.76
N ARG A 91 4.08 1.24 19.38
CA ARG A 91 5.23 1.02 20.28
C ARG A 91 6.57 1.18 19.56
N PHE A 92 6.72 0.59 18.37
CA PHE A 92 7.91 0.77 17.55
C PHE A 92 8.13 2.24 17.19
N ASN A 93 7.08 2.97 16.83
CA ASN A 93 7.18 4.40 16.53
C ASN A 93 7.59 5.23 17.75
N HIS A 94 7.06 4.93 18.94
CA HIS A 94 7.47 5.58 20.19
C HIS A 94 8.96 5.35 20.51
N GLU A 95 9.48 4.14 20.26
CA GLU A 95 10.91 3.85 20.41
C GLU A 95 11.79 4.69 19.47
N LEU A 96 11.22 5.17 18.36
CA LEU A 96 11.86 6.06 17.38
C LEU A 96 11.65 7.56 17.66
N SER A 97 11.07 7.91 18.82
CA SER A 97 10.64 9.28 19.16
C SER A 97 9.56 9.86 18.24
N LEU A 98 8.76 9.01 17.61
CA LEU A 98 7.69 9.41 16.69
C LEU A 98 6.31 9.24 17.33
N SER A 99 5.40 10.14 16.99
CA SER A 99 3.97 10.02 17.27
C SER A 99 3.25 9.56 16.01
N GLY A 100 2.48 8.48 16.09
CA GLY A 100 1.64 8.06 14.97
C GLY A 100 1.46 6.56 14.85
N LYS A 101 0.55 6.19 13.95
CA LYS A 101 0.08 4.80 13.77
C LYS A 101 0.67 4.10 12.55
N ILE A 102 1.31 4.87 11.67
CA ILE A 102 1.85 4.36 10.40
C ILE A 102 3.05 3.46 10.70
N PRO A 103 3.06 2.20 10.26
CA PRO A 103 4.18 1.32 10.53
C PRO A 103 5.47 1.79 9.87
N SER A 104 6.53 1.91 10.67
CA SER A 104 7.87 2.25 10.20
C SER A 104 8.52 1.10 9.42
N GLY A 105 9.54 1.41 8.61
CA GLY A 105 10.33 0.40 7.91
C GLY A 105 11.04 -0.58 8.87
N LEU A 106 11.45 -0.10 10.05
CA LEU A 106 11.97 -0.96 11.12
C LEU A 106 10.97 -2.04 11.53
N PHE A 107 9.74 -1.64 11.85
CA PHE A 107 8.69 -2.57 12.25
C PHE A 107 8.44 -3.62 11.17
N ASN A 108 8.38 -3.19 9.91
CA ASN A 108 8.21 -4.12 8.79
C ASN A 108 9.38 -5.11 8.67
N ALA A 109 10.61 -4.63 8.83
CA ALA A 109 11.81 -5.46 8.75
C ALA A 109 11.97 -6.44 9.93
N MET A 110 11.45 -6.11 11.12
CA MET A 110 11.50 -6.99 12.29
C MET A 110 10.54 -8.18 12.17
N PHE A 111 9.34 -7.94 11.63
CA PHE A 111 8.28 -8.96 11.54
C PHE A 111 8.11 -9.57 10.13
N ASP A 112 9.04 -9.27 9.20
CA ASP A 112 8.99 -9.69 7.80
C ASP A 112 7.64 -9.38 7.15
N PHE A 113 7.22 -8.12 7.27
CA PHE A 113 6.02 -7.60 6.61
C PHE A 113 6.34 -7.08 5.20
N SER A 114 5.35 -7.17 4.32
CA SER A 114 5.47 -6.75 2.92
C SER A 114 5.57 -5.22 2.74
N GLY A 115 5.06 -4.47 3.73
CA GLY A 115 5.04 -3.01 3.71
C GLY A 115 3.66 -2.43 3.37
N CYS A 116 2.74 -3.25 2.81
CA CYS A 116 1.34 -2.90 2.62
C CYS A 116 0.60 -3.03 3.96
N SER A 117 0.60 -1.96 4.75
CA SER A 117 0.14 -2.00 6.14
C SER A 117 -1.28 -2.52 6.31
N HIS A 118 -2.17 -2.30 5.33
CA HIS A 118 -3.54 -2.79 5.42
C HIS A 118 -3.65 -4.31 5.30
N LYS A 119 -2.98 -4.92 4.31
CA LYS A 119 -2.98 -6.37 4.10
C LYS A 119 -2.25 -7.09 5.24
N ASP A 120 -1.14 -6.53 5.69
CA ASP A 120 -0.35 -7.05 6.80
C ASP A 120 -1.14 -6.99 8.11
N ALA A 121 -1.88 -5.90 8.36
CA ALA A 121 -2.73 -5.78 9.55
C ALA A 121 -3.91 -6.76 9.53
N VAL A 122 -4.60 -6.92 8.39
CA VAL A 122 -5.78 -7.81 8.27
C VAL A 122 -5.40 -9.28 8.41
N SER A 123 -4.20 -9.68 8.01
CA SER A 123 -3.73 -11.07 8.14
C SER A 123 -3.14 -11.39 9.52
N THR A 124 -2.79 -10.38 10.32
CA THR A 124 -2.08 -10.56 11.61
C THR A 124 -3.02 -10.47 12.80
N LYS A 125 -3.12 -11.56 13.58
CA LYS A 125 -3.89 -11.63 14.83
C LYS A 125 -3.16 -10.92 15.97
N THR A 126 -1.93 -11.33 16.24
CA THR A 126 -1.13 -10.82 17.35
C THR A 126 0.37 -10.85 17.06
N LEU A 127 1.11 -9.99 17.75
CA LEU A 127 2.56 -9.85 17.67
C LEU A 127 3.16 -9.84 19.08
N ALA A 128 4.37 -10.39 19.22
CA ALA A 128 5.17 -10.34 20.45
C ALA A 128 6.66 -10.45 20.14
N PHE A 129 7.52 -10.05 21.08
CA PHE A 129 8.96 -10.28 20.97
C PHE A 129 9.65 -10.35 22.35
N ASP A 130 10.79 -11.02 22.39
CA ASP A 130 11.70 -11.03 23.54
C ASP A 130 13.14 -11.03 23.02
N GLY A 131 13.98 -10.15 23.55
CA GLY A 131 15.35 -10.01 23.09
C GLY A 131 16.26 -9.22 24.01
N ILE A 132 17.55 -9.37 23.76
CA ILE A 132 18.62 -8.65 24.43
C ILE A 132 19.07 -7.50 23.52
N PHE A 133 19.09 -6.29 24.08
CA PHE A 133 19.49 -5.06 23.40
C PHE A 133 20.70 -4.50 24.13
N ILE A 134 21.83 -4.39 23.44
CA ILE A 134 23.11 -3.94 23.98
C ILE A 134 23.44 -2.63 23.33
N THR A 135 23.32 -1.55 24.09
CA THR A 135 23.80 -0.25 23.64
C THR A 135 25.18 -0.03 24.23
N LEU A 136 26.19 0.17 23.39
CA LEU A 136 27.55 0.54 23.80
C LEU A 136 27.63 2.03 24.09
N TYR A 137 27.08 2.83 23.18
CA TYR A 137 26.98 4.28 23.31
C TYR A 137 25.74 4.82 22.58
N THR A 138 25.30 5.99 23.00
CA THR A 138 24.20 6.73 22.38
C THR A 138 24.72 8.10 21.95
N VAL A 139 24.44 8.47 20.71
CA VAL A 139 24.69 9.80 20.15
C VAL A 139 23.35 10.52 20.05
N LEU A 140 23.21 11.72 20.62
CA LEU A 140 21.97 12.51 20.60
C LEU A 140 22.27 13.95 20.20
N LEU A 141 21.37 14.54 19.42
CA LEU A 141 21.36 15.97 19.13
C LEU A 141 20.58 16.73 20.20
N ASP A 142 21.11 17.86 20.66
CA ASP A 142 20.39 18.81 21.49
C ASP A 142 19.26 19.48 20.68
N LYS A 143 18.01 19.16 21.01
CA LYS A 143 16.82 19.60 20.28
C LYS A 143 16.51 21.10 20.44
N SER A 144 17.13 21.78 21.41
CA SER A 144 16.81 23.17 21.75
C SER A 144 17.25 24.19 20.70
N GLN A 145 18.16 23.81 19.78
CA GLN A 145 18.79 24.72 18.81
C GLN A 145 18.86 24.12 17.40
N MET A 146 17.74 23.58 16.89
CA MET A 146 17.70 22.98 15.55
C MET A 146 17.18 23.99 14.51
N VAL A 147 18.07 24.45 13.62
CA VAL A 147 17.71 25.31 12.48
C VAL A 147 17.92 24.53 11.19
N LEU A 148 16.85 24.40 10.39
CA LEU A 148 16.92 23.76 9.08
C LEU A 148 17.68 24.65 8.09
N CYS A 149 18.61 24.07 7.33
CA CYS A 149 19.38 24.76 6.32
C CYS A 149 18.49 25.42 5.25
N ASP A 150 18.84 26.62 4.80
CA ASP A 150 18.04 27.39 3.85
C ASP A 150 17.85 26.73 2.48
N HIS A 151 18.83 25.94 2.01
CA HIS A 151 18.70 25.23 0.75
C HIS A 151 17.56 24.19 0.79
N VAL A 152 17.31 23.58 1.96
CA VAL A 152 16.20 22.62 2.15
C VAL A 152 14.87 23.35 2.13
N LYS A 153 14.77 24.51 2.81
CA LYS A 153 13.56 25.34 2.80
C LYS A 153 13.19 25.77 1.39
N LYS A 154 14.19 26.19 0.59
CA LYS A 154 14.01 26.61 -0.81
C LYS A 154 13.61 25.47 -1.74
N ALA A 155 13.94 24.22 -1.41
CA ALA A 155 13.60 23.06 -2.21
C ALA A 155 12.14 22.59 -2.02
N VAL A 156 11.41 23.13 -1.02
CA VAL A 156 10.01 22.77 -0.77
C VAL A 156 9.12 23.27 -1.92
N PRO A 157 8.37 22.39 -2.62
CA PRO A 157 7.47 22.81 -3.68
C PRO A 157 6.34 23.72 -3.17
N SER A 158 6.01 24.77 -3.92
CA SER A 158 4.93 25.71 -3.60
C SER A 158 3.52 25.21 -3.94
N SER A 159 3.43 24.11 -4.69
CA SER A 159 2.23 23.56 -5.30
C SER A 159 2.25 22.03 -5.20
N TRP A 160 1.11 21.38 -5.48
CA TRP A 160 1.07 19.93 -5.63
C TRP A 160 1.70 19.53 -6.98
N GLU A 161 3.02 19.41 -6.99
CA GLU A 161 3.82 18.94 -8.13
C GLU A 161 4.44 17.58 -7.82
N PRO A 162 3.82 16.46 -8.25
CA PRO A 162 4.24 15.11 -7.90
C PRO A 162 5.71 14.80 -8.16
N ALA A 163 6.25 15.24 -9.29
CA ALA A 163 7.67 15.05 -9.62
C ALA A 163 8.60 15.82 -8.67
N ALA A 164 8.28 17.06 -8.31
CA ALA A 164 9.07 17.86 -7.38
C ALA A 164 9.01 17.30 -5.95
N LEU A 165 7.82 16.86 -5.51
CA LEU A 165 7.60 16.21 -4.22
C LEU A 165 8.37 14.89 -4.11
N ALA A 166 8.32 14.05 -5.16
CA ALA A 166 9.06 12.80 -5.21
C ALA A 166 10.57 13.03 -5.18
N ARG A 167 11.09 14.01 -5.93
CA ARG A 167 12.50 14.42 -5.87
C ARG A 167 12.90 14.88 -4.48
N PHE A 168 12.09 15.72 -3.83
CA PHE A 168 12.37 16.17 -2.46
C PHE A 168 12.51 14.99 -1.49
N ILE A 169 11.55 14.04 -1.52
CA ILE A 169 11.57 12.85 -0.65
C ILE A 169 12.78 11.96 -0.94
N LYS A 170 13.15 11.81 -2.22
CA LYS A 170 14.34 11.06 -2.63
C LYS A 170 15.63 11.71 -2.11
N THR A 171 15.75 13.03 -2.25
CA THR A 171 16.98 13.78 -1.90
C THR A 171 17.15 13.99 -0.39
N PHE A 172 16.11 14.43 0.31
CA PHE A 172 16.20 14.82 1.73
C PHE A 172 15.63 13.77 2.69
N GLY A 173 14.98 12.74 2.17
CA GLY A 173 14.25 11.76 2.98
C GLY A 173 12.94 12.32 3.53
N THR A 174 12.42 11.65 4.56
CA THR A 174 11.16 12.02 5.21
C THR A 174 11.35 12.58 6.62
N HIS A 175 12.43 12.15 7.28
CA HIS A 175 12.73 12.46 8.66
C HIS A 175 14.20 12.85 8.82
N ILE A 176 14.53 13.56 9.90
CA ILE A 176 15.91 13.90 10.25
C ILE A 176 16.35 13.03 11.42
N ILE A 177 17.56 12.49 11.36
CA ILE A 177 18.17 11.72 12.44
C ILE A 177 18.58 12.69 13.56
N VAL A 178 18.04 12.49 14.76
CA VAL A 178 18.39 13.27 15.96
C VAL A 178 19.03 12.44 17.06
N GLY A 179 19.11 11.12 16.85
CA GLY A 179 19.79 10.24 17.79
C GLY A 179 20.03 8.86 17.23
N VAL A 180 21.12 8.23 17.66
CA VAL A 180 21.52 6.88 17.25
C VAL A 180 22.03 6.13 18.48
N LYS A 181 21.54 4.90 18.68
CA LYS A 181 22.03 3.95 19.69
C LYS A 181 22.83 2.88 18.99
N MET A 182 24.12 2.78 19.31
CA MET A 182 25.06 1.86 18.68
C MET A 182 25.36 0.67 19.59
N GLY A 183 25.49 -0.51 18.99
CA GLY A 183 25.83 -1.75 19.69
C GLY A 183 25.29 -2.98 18.96
N GLY A 184 24.46 -3.78 19.63
CA GLY A 184 23.86 -4.97 19.03
C GLY A 184 22.52 -5.35 19.64
N LYS A 185 21.73 -6.13 18.91
CA LYS A 185 20.51 -6.75 19.45
C LYS A 185 20.33 -8.17 18.92
N ASP A 186 19.84 -9.04 19.78
CA ASP A 186 19.48 -10.41 19.46
C ASP A 186 18.06 -10.66 19.96
N VAL A 187 17.10 -10.80 19.03
CA VAL A 187 15.67 -10.74 19.33
C VAL A 187 14.92 -11.86 18.62
N ILE A 188 13.96 -12.44 19.33
CA ILE A 188 13.00 -13.42 18.82
C ILE A 188 11.66 -12.70 18.67
N TYR A 189 11.16 -12.62 17.43
CA TYR A 189 9.85 -12.08 17.11
C TYR A 189 8.87 -13.21 16.83
N VAL A 190 7.62 -13.03 17.25
CA VAL A 190 6.51 -13.94 16.97
C VAL A 190 5.40 -13.18 16.28
N LYS A 191 4.97 -13.72 15.14
CA LYS A 191 3.82 -13.23 14.37
C LYS A 191 2.79 -14.34 14.23
N GLN A 192 1.60 -14.09 14.78
CA GLN A 192 0.45 -15.00 14.71
C GLN A 192 -0.56 -14.48 13.68
N GLN A 193 -0.98 -15.33 12.75
CA GLN A 193 -2.02 -14.97 11.76
C GLN A 193 -3.43 -15.19 12.30
N HIS A 194 -4.41 -14.52 11.69
CA HIS A 194 -5.83 -14.62 12.08
C HIS A 194 -6.44 -16.01 11.92
N SER A 195 -5.91 -16.84 11.03
CA SER A 195 -6.32 -18.24 10.86
C SER A 195 -5.86 -19.15 12.01
N SER A 196 -4.90 -18.71 12.83
CA SER A 196 -4.37 -19.50 13.95
C SER A 196 -5.41 -19.76 15.04
N THR A 197 -5.60 -21.04 15.34
CA THR A 197 -6.47 -21.53 16.43
C THR A 197 -5.83 -21.46 17.81
N VAL A 198 -4.52 -21.16 17.88
CA VAL A 198 -3.76 -21.09 19.13
C VAL A 198 -4.16 -19.88 19.95
N GLN A 199 -4.23 -20.05 21.27
CA GLN A 199 -4.49 -18.92 22.16
C GLN A 199 -3.25 -18.02 22.26
N PRO A 200 -3.43 -16.68 22.28
CA PRO A 200 -2.32 -15.73 22.44
C PRO A 200 -1.38 -16.05 23.62
N THR A 201 -1.92 -16.54 24.74
CA THR A 201 -1.15 -16.93 25.94
C THR A 201 -0.18 -18.08 25.69
N ASP A 202 -0.58 -19.04 24.85
CA ASP A 202 0.25 -20.21 24.54
C ASP A 202 1.40 -19.80 23.61
N ALA A 203 1.12 -18.91 22.66
CA ALA A 203 2.13 -18.33 21.79
C ALA A 203 3.18 -17.54 22.60
N TYR A 204 2.75 -16.77 23.60
CA TYR A 204 3.64 -16.09 24.52
C TYR A 204 4.48 -17.04 25.37
N THR A 205 3.86 -18.07 25.93
CA THR A 205 4.56 -19.06 26.77
C THR A 205 5.65 -19.77 25.96
N LYS A 206 5.37 -20.07 24.70
CA LYS A 206 6.34 -20.62 23.76
C LYS A 206 7.48 -19.65 23.46
N LEU A 207 7.18 -18.36 23.21
CA LEU A 207 8.20 -17.32 23.04
C LEU A 207 9.12 -17.24 24.26
N LYS A 208 8.54 -17.17 25.46
CA LYS A 208 9.29 -17.08 26.71
C LYS A 208 10.23 -18.27 26.88
N LYS A 209 9.74 -19.49 26.64
CA LYS A 209 10.58 -20.70 26.69
C LYS A 209 11.75 -20.63 25.71
N LEU A 210 11.51 -20.23 24.47
CA LEU A 210 12.56 -20.08 23.45
C LEU A 210 13.58 -19.01 23.83
N ALA A 211 13.12 -17.88 24.37
CA ALA A 211 13.99 -16.80 24.82
C ALA A 211 14.82 -17.23 26.04
N ASP A 212 14.24 -17.94 27.00
CA ASP A 212 14.95 -18.43 28.17
C ASP A 212 15.98 -19.51 27.79
N ASP A 213 15.61 -20.42 26.88
CA ASP A 213 16.54 -21.41 26.33
C ASP A 213 17.73 -20.76 25.59
N LYS A 214 17.50 -19.61 24.92
CA LYS A 214 18.53 -18.89 24.17
C LYS A 214 19.40 -17.96 25.03
N PHE A 215 18.80 -17.25 25.98
CA PHE A 215 19.46 -16.15 26.70
C PHE A 215 19.86 -16.47 28.15
N LEU A 216 19.22 -17.45 28.80
CA LEU A 216 19.50 -17.77 30.22
C LEU A 216 20.34 -19.03 30.41
N LYS A 217 20.17 -20.05 29.56
CA LYS A 217 20.97 -21.27 29.65
C LYS A 217 22.35 -21.00 29.05
N ASN A 218 23.40 -21.06 29.87
CA ASN A 218 24.82 -21.07 29.46
C ASN A 218 25.19 -22.33 28.65
N ASN A 219 24.31 -22.80 27.77
CA ASN A 219 24.63 -23.91 26.89
C ASN A 219 25.47 -23.37 25.73
N GLU A 220 26.76 -23.71 25.75
CA GLU A 220 27.67 -23.64 24.61
C GLU A 220 27.11 -24.37 23.37
N GLN A 221 26.07 -25.21 23.54
CA GLN A 221 25.34 -25.90 22.48
C GLN A 221 23.99 -25.28 22.08
N SER A 222 23.62 -24.06 22.51
CA SER A 222 22.39 -23.38 22.03
C SER A 222 22.53 -22.84 20.60
N ARG A 223 23.06 -23.66 19.70
CA ARG A 223 23.06 -23.38 18.27
C ARG A 223 21.63 -23.50 17.79
N ILE A 224 21.12 -22.45 17.15
CA ILE A 224 19.84 -22.52 16.47
C ILE A 224 20.06 -23.48 15.29
N ASN A 225 19.66 -24.75 15.44
CA ASN A 225 19.55 -25.62 14.28
C ASN A 225 18.59 -24.94 13.31
N SER A 226 19.06 -24.69 12.09
CA SER A 226 18.25 -24.21 10.97
C SER A 226 17.03 -25.10 10.67
N GLU A 227 16.87 -26.22 11.37
CA GLU A 227 15.70 -27.12 11.33
C GLU A 227 14.53 -26.70 12.24
N GLN A 228 14.70 -25.78 13.20
CA GLN A 228 13.55 -25.16 13.89
C GLN A 228 12.92 -24.01 13.07
N VAL A 229 13.43 -23.80 11.85
CA VAL A 229 12.89 -22.90 10.84
C VAL A 229 11.60 -23.52 10.30
N LYS A 230 10.48 -22.91 10.70
CA LYS A 230 9.08 -23.21 10.33
C LYS A 230 8.44 -24.39 11.06
N LEU A 231 7.98 -24.15 12.28
CA LEU A 231 6.82 -24.88 12.80
C LEU A 231 5.56 -24.34 12.07
N TYR A 232 5.35 -24.79 10.84
CA TYR A 232 4.20 -24.43 9.99
C TYR A 232 2.84 -24.92 10.50
N ASN A 233 2.80 -25.60 11.65
CA ASN A 233 1.62 -26.40 12.00
C ASN A 233 0.48 -25.62 12.68
N GLN A 234 0.59 -24.29 12.86
CA GLN A 234 -0.40 -23.51 13.64
C GLN A 234 -0.55 -22.03 13.22
N ASP A 235 -0.13 -21.63 12.01
CA ASP A 235 -0.18 -20.23 11.54
C ASP A 235 0.54 -19.21 12.46
N ILE A 236 1.62 -19.67 13.11
CA ILE A 236 2.54 -18.87 13.92
C ILE A 236 3.91 -18.91 13.26
N SER A 237 4.47 -17.73 12.99
CA SER A 237 5.83 -17.56 12.50
C SER A 237 6.73 -17.06 13.63
N ILE A 238 7.87 -17.73 13.80
CA ILE A 238 8.94 -17.34 14.72
C ILE A 238 10.09 -16.83 13.87
N ILE A 239 10.55 -15.62 14.17
CA ILE A 239 11.52 -14.89 13.38
C ILE A 239 12.67 -14.50 14.29
N TYR A 240 13.86 -15.01 14.01
CA TYR A 240 15.07 -14.64 14.73
C TYR A 240 15.75 -13.48 14.00
N LYS A 241 16.04 -12.38 14.70
CA LYS A 241 16.78 -11.23 14.15
C LYS A 241 17.94 -10.87 15.06
N ARG A 242 19.14 -10.89 14.49
CA ARG A 242 20.39 -10.45 15.13
C ARG A 242 20.94 -9.25 14.35
N ARG A 243 21.41 -8.22 15.06
CA ARG A 243 22.07 -7.03 14.49
C ARG A 243 23.25 -6.64 15.34
N GLY A 244 24.31 -6.16 14.68
CA GLY A 244 25.57 -5.85 15.34
C GLY A 244 26.32 -7.13 15.72
N GLY A 245 27.63 -7.03 15.86
CA GLY A 245 28.52 -8.18 15.92
C GLY A 245 28.45 -9.03 14.66
N ARG A 246 28.79 -10.31 14.80
CA ARG A 246 28.61 -11.30 13.72
C ARG A 246 27.15 -11.72 13.65
N GLU A 247 26.45 -11.32 12.59
CA GLU A 247 25.01 -11.61 12.39
C GLU A 247 24.70 -13.10 12.08
N GLU A 248 25.71 -13.96 12.09
CA GLU A 248 25.56 -15.40 11.83
C GLU A 248 24.78 -16.06 12.98
N MET A 249 23.68 -16.75 12.63
CA MET A 249 22.76 -17.37 13.60
C MET A 249 23.25 -18.71 14.16
N ASN A 250 24.31 -19.27 13.59
CA ASN A 250 24.99 -20.46 14.09
C ASN A 250 25.82 -20.18 15.36
N LEU A 251 26.18 -18.92 15.62
CA LEU A 251 26.88 -18.49 16.83
C LEU A 251 25.94 -18.51 18.04
N SER A 252 26.43 -19.04 19.15
CA SER A 252 25.73 -18.94 20.43
C SER A 252 25.54 -17.48 20.84
N HIS A 253 24.59 -17.22 21.75
CA HIS A 253 24.39 -15.87 22.26
C HIS A 253 25.67 -15.32 22.94
N ALA A 254 26.35 -16.15 23.74
CA ALA A 254 27.57 -15.76 24.45
C ALA A 254 28.73 -15.40 23.51
N GLU A 255 28.94 -16.19 22.43
CA GLU A 255 29.95 -15.86 21.42
C GLU A 255 29.58 -14.58 20.67
N TRP A 256 28.30 -14.40 20.34
CA TRP A 256 27.84 -13.18 19.68
C TRP A 256 28.10 -11.92 20.53
N LEU A 257 27.85 -11.97 21.84
CA LEU A 257 28.10 -10.85 22.76
C LEU A 257 29.53 -10.31 22.63
N GLN A 258 30.53 -11.19 22.56
CA GLN A 258 31.94 -10.81 22.43
C GLN A 258 32.28 -10.14 21.09
N THR A 259 31.42 -10.30 20.08
CA THR A 259 31.63 -9.71 18.75
C THR A 259 31.01 -8.32 18.60
N VAL A 260 30.09 -7.93 19.50
CA VAL A 260 29.34 -6.66 19.40
C VAL A 260 30.26 -5.45 19.53
N ASP A 261 31.26 -5.50 20.40
CA ASP A 261 32.22 -4.41 20.58
C ASP A 261 33.11 -4.19 19.34
N VAL A 262 33.34 -5.25 18.55
CA VAL A 262 34.22 -5.20 17.38
C VAL A 262 33.48 -4.68 16.13
N HIS A 263 32.20 -5.05 15.99
CA HIS A 263 31.38 -4.69 14.83
C HIS A 263 30.00 -4.14 15.26
N PRO A 264 29.93 -3.00 15.97
CA PRO A 264 28.67 -2.43 16.41
C PRO A 264 27.81 -1.97 15.23
N GLU A 265 26.49 -2.06 15.39
CA GLU A 265 25.47 -1.63 14.42
C GLU A 265 24.35 -0.89 15.17
N VAL A 266 23.46 -0.25 14.41
CA VAL A 266 22.31 0.48 14.94
C VAL A 266 21.36 -0.45 15.69
N VAL A 267 21.21 -0.20 16.99
CA VAL A 267 20.20 -0.84 17.86
C VAL A 267 18.84 -0.16 17.66
N SER A 268 18.84 1.17 17.72
CA SER A 268 17.69 2.06 17.52
C SER A 268 18.16 3.46 17.07
N MET A 269 17.25 4.23 16.47
CA MET A 269 17.46 5.64 16.10
C MET A 269 16.31 6.49 16.62
N SER A 270 16.53 7.78 16.75
CA SER A 270 15.49 8.76 17.07
C SER A 270 15.38 9.77 15.95
N PHE A 271 14.14 10.14 15.61
CA PHE A 271 13.85 10.98 14.46
C PHE A 271 12.94 12.15 14.82
N ILE A 272 12.96 13.17 13.97
CA ILE A 272 11.88 14.15 13.86
C ILE A 272 11.43 14.24 12.39
N PRO A 273 10.13 14.48 12.11
CA PRO A 273 9.68 14.71 10.74
C PRO A 273 10.35 15.95 10.16
N ILE A 274 10.84 15.92 8.91
CA ILE A 274 11.45 17.11 8.30
C ILE A 274 10.47 18.29 8.26
N THR A 275 9.18 17.99 8.13
CA THR A 275 8.08 18.95 8.11
C THR A 275 7.88 19.68 9.44
N SER A 276 8.34 19.14 10.58
CA SER A 276 8.24 19.86 11.86
C SER A 276 9.16 21.08 11.94
N LEU A 277 10.20 21.14 11.11
CA LEU A 277 11.13 22.27 11.02
C LEU A 277 10.80 23.24 9.87
N LEU A 278 9.71 23.01 9.15
CA LEU A 278 9.24 23.87 8.05
C LEU A 278 8.15 24.85 8.50
N SER A 279 8.05 25.13 9.80
CA SER A 279 7.12 26.14 10.31
C SER A 279 7.42 27.51 9.70
N GLY A 280 6.38 28.17 9.18
CA GLY A 280 6.51 29.45 8.48
C GLY A 280 6.91 29.34 7.00
N VAL A 281 7.24 28.15 6.48
CA VAL A 281 7.41 27.94 5.03
C VAL A 281 6.03 27.77 4.39
N PRO A 282 5.63 28.66 3.45
CA PRO A 282 4.33 28.58 2.78
C PRO A 282 4.13 27.22 2.10
N MET A 283 2.90 26.71 2.12
CA MET A 283 2.48 25.52 1.37
C MET A 283 3.21 24.20 1.70
N SER A 284 3.98 24.14 2.80
CA SER A 284 4.62 22.92 3.33
C SER A 284 3.63 21.78 3.66
N GLY A 285 2.32 22.09 3.73
CA GLY A 285 1.25 21.11 3.86
C GLY A 285 1.19 20.08 2.72
N PHE A 286 1.55 20.46 1.48
CA PHE A 286 1.60 19.52 0.36
C PHE A 286 2.70 18.48 0.55
N LEU A 287 3.89 18.92 0.97
CA LEU A 287 5.00 18.02 1.29
C LEU A 287 4.63 17.07 2.42
N ASN A 288 4.00 17.57 3.48
CA ASN A 288 3.53 16.74 4.58
C ASN A 288 2.53 15.68 4.12
N HIS A 289 1.59 16.06 3.24
CA HIS A 289 0.64 15.12 2.66
C HIS A 289 1.31 14.06 1.78
N ALA A 290 2.26 14.45 0.93
CA ALA A 290 3.02 13.52 0.10
C ALA A 290 3.85 12.53 0.92
N ILE A 291 4.48 12.98 2.01
CA ILE A 291 5.22 12.11 2.95
C ILE A 291 4.27 11.13 3.65
N ASP A 292 3.09 11.57 4.11
CA ASP A 292 2.09 10.67 4.73
C ASP A 292 1.65 9.57 3.76
N LEU A 293 1.35 9.94 2.51
CA LEU A 293 1.00 9.00 1.46
C LEU A 293 2.16 8.02 1.18
N TYR A 294 3.38 8.52 1.04
CA TYR A 294 4.56 7.70 0.82
C TYR A 294 4.80 6.70 1.95
N LEU A 295 4.75 7.14 3.22
CA LEU A 295 4.97 6.26 4.37
C LEU A 295 3.83 5.26 4.58
N ARG A 296 2.60 5.62 4.22
CA ARG A 296 1.42 4.75 4.33
C ARG A 296 1.42 3.63 3.29
N TYR A 297 1.72 3.96 2.04
CA TYR A 297 1.58 3.04 0.90
C TYR A 297 2.90 2.42 0.45
N LYS A 298 4.02 3.07 0.77
CA LYS A 298 5.40 2.64 0.46
C LYS A 298 5.59 2.21 -1.02
N PRO A 299 5.17 3.03 -2.00
CA PRO A 299 5.53 2.78 -3.40
C PRO A 299 7.06 2.84 -3.58
N SER A 300 7.56 2.34 -4.71
CA SER A 300 8.98 2.54 -5.06
C SER A 300 9.27 4.04 -5.21
N LEU A 301 10.48 4.46 -4.85
CA LEU A 301 10.89 5.87 -4.97
C LEU A 301 10.96 6.33 -6.43
N GLU A 302 11.28 5.42 -7.35
CA GLU A 302 11.33 5.68 -8.80
C GLU A 302 9.94 6.05 -9.35
N GLU A 303 8.90 5.35 -8.89
CA GLU A 303 7.52 5.53 -9.38
C GLU A 303 6.69 6.45 -8.46
N LEU A 304 7.30 7.04 -7.42
CA LEU A 304 6.58 7.85 -6.43
C LEU A 304 5.84 9.03 -7.08
N HIS A 305 6.41 9.62 -8.12
CA HIS A 305 5.76 10.70 -8.86
C HIS A 305 4.45 10.24 -9.53
N LEU A 306 4.45 9.07 -10.18
CA LEU A 306 3.25 8.45 -10.78
C LEU A 306 2.20 8.14 -9.70
N PHE A 307 2.65 7.59 -8.58
CA PHE A 307 1.77 7.30 -7.46
C PHE A 307 1.09 8.56 -6.89
N LEU A 308 1.84 9.66 -6.74
CA LEU A 308 1.31 10.93 -6.25
C LEU A 308 0.33 11.58 -7.25
N GLU A 309 0.56 11.45 -8.56
CA GLU A 309 -0.39 11.85 -9.61
C GLU A 309 -1.72 11.09 -9.49
N PHE A 310 -1.70 9.79 -9.16
CA PHE A 310 -2.89 8.95 -8.98
C PHE A 310 -3.50 8.99 -7.57
N SER A 311 -2.90 9.77 -6.67
CA SER A 311 -3.39 9.99 -5.31
C SER A 311 -4.46 11.08 -5.21
N LEU A 312 -4.89 11.62 -6.36
CA LEU A 312 -5.99 12.58 -6.46
C LEU A 312 -7.31 12.01 -5.90
N PRO A 313 -8.23 12.88 -5.44
CA PRO A 313 -9.57 12.48 -5.04
C PRO A 313 -10.29 11.69 -6.13
N ARG A 314 -10.89 10.57 -5.75
CA ARG A 314 -11.70 9.71 -6.63
C ARG A 314 -13.17 9.99 -6.39
N GLN A 315 -13.95 10.06 -7.46
CA GLN A 315 -15.40 10.24 -7.41
C GLN A 315 -16.10 9.23 -8.31
N TRP A 316 -17.37 8.99 -8.02
CA TRP A 316 -18.22 8.12 -8.83
C TRP A 316 -19.11 8.94 -9.75
N ALA A 317 -19.15 8.55 -11.02
CA ALA A 317 -20.09 9.04 -12.01
C ALA A 317 -21.10 7.94 -12.38
N PRO A 318 -22.39 8.29 -12.56
CA PRO A 318 -22.99 9.59 -12.28
C PRO A 318 -22.95 9.89 -10.77
N VAL A 319 -22.76 11.17 -10.40
CA VAL A 319 -22.83 11.59 -9.00
C VAL A 319 -24.25 11.37 -8.52
N PHE A 320 -24.41 10.59 -7.45
CA PHE A 320 -25.71 10.33 -6.87
C PHE A 320 -26.32 11.64 -6.35
N LYS A 321 -27.28 12.18 -7.08
CA LYS A 321 -28.19 13.21 -6.56
C LYS A 321 -29.47 12.50 -6.16
N GLU A 322 -29.86 12.59 -4.89
CA GLU A 322 -31.25 12.35 -4.52
C GLU A 322 -32.08 13.37 -5.31
N PHE A 323 -32.62 12.96 -6.45
CA PHE A 323 -33.36 13.88 -7.29
C PHE A 323 -34.51 14.49 -6.48
N PRO A 324 -34.57 15.83 -6.34
CA PRO A 324 -35.79 16.49 -5.90
C PRO A 324 -36.92 16.08 -6.85
N ARG A 325 -38.08 15.83 -6.29
CA ARG A 325 -39.28 15.35 -6.99
C ARG A 325 -39.70 16.34 -8.08
N GLY A 326 -39.26 16.13 -9.32
CA GLY A 326 -39.78 16.82 -10.50
C GLY A 326 -38.67 17.16 -11.49
N LEU A 327 -38.94 16.92 -12.78
CA LEU A 327 -38.12 17.26 -13.96
C LEU A 327 -37.28 16.16 -14.62
N GLN A 328 -37.66 14.87 -14.57
CA GLN A 328 -37.33 13.95 -15.67
C GLN A 328 -38.51 13.05 -16.06
N HIS A 329 -39.40 13.62 -16.86
CA HIS A 329 -40.45 12.92 -17.59
C HIS A 329 -40.26 13.13 -19.09
N LYS A 330 -39.07 12.81 -19.65
CA LYS A 330 -38.83 12.92 -21.11
C LYS A 330 -37.60 12.12 -21.59
N ARG A 331 -37.62 10.80 -21.34
CA ARG A 331 -36.93 9.69 -22.07
C ARG A 331 -36.81 8.49 -21.11
N GLN A 332 -37.95 7.84 -20.84
CA GLN A 332 -37.91 6.55 -20.15
C GLN A 332 -37.59 5.48 -21.21
N SER A 333 -36.37 4.94 -21.17
CA SER A 333 -35.99 3.77 -21.95
C SER A 333 -36.88 2.59 -21.52
N ASN A 334 -37.67 2.05 -22.45
CA ASN A 334 -38.54 0.88 -22.23
C ASN A 334 -37.76 -0.45 -22.23
N SER A 335 -36.45 -0.39 -22.04
CA SER A 335 -35.55 -1.54 -22.04
C SER A 335 -35.56 -2.24 -20.69
N PHE A 336 -35.94 -3.51 -20.68
CA PHE A 336 -35.94 -4.34 -19.48
C PHE A 336 -35.53 -5.78 -19.80
N LEU A 337 -34.92 -6.43 -18.82
CA LEU A 337 -34.69 -7.85 -18.78
C LEU A 337 -35.78 -8.53 -17.96
N GLN A 338 -36.22 -9.70 -18.43
CA GLN A 338 -37.17 -10.54 -17.72
C GLN A 338 -36.63 -11.96 -17.61
N PHE A 339 -36.69 -12.52 -16.40
CA PHE A 339 -36.07 -13.81 -16.10
C PHE A 339 -37.07 -14.98 -16.10
N LYS A 340 -38.38 -14.70 -16.06
CA LYS A 340 -39.47 -15.70 -16.12
C LYS A 340 -40.71 -15.07 -16.76
N PHE A 341 -41.57 -15.88 -17.39
CA PHE A 341 -42.87 -15.43 -17.89
C PHE A 341 -43.68 -14.82 -16.74
N LEU A 342 -44.24 -13.61 -16.92
CA LEU A 342 -44.90 -12.79 -15.88
C LEU A 342 -44.04 -12.48 -14.63
N GLY A 343 -42.72 -12.68 -14.70
CA GLY A 343 -41.79 -12.40 -13.62
C GLY A 343 -41.42 -10.90 -13.49
N PRO A 344 -40.67 -10.53 -12.44
CA PRO A 344 -40.26 -9.15 -12.22
C PRO A 344 -39.34 -8.66 -13.35
N LYS A 345 -39.56 -7.40 -13.76
CA LYS A 345 -38.78 -6.73 -14.81
C LYS A 345 -37.62 -5.96 -14.18
N LEU A 346 -36.42 -6.21 -14.67
CA LEU A 346 -35.23 -5.42 -14.38
C LEU A 346 -35.06 -4.40 -15.50
N TYR A 347 -35.42 -3.14 -15.24
CA TYR A 347 -35.22 -2.06 -16.20
C TYR A 347 -33.73 -1.79 -16.36
N VAL A 348 -33.30 -1.32 -17.52
CA VAL A 348 -31.90 -0.98 -17.78
C VAL A 348 -31.81 0.50 -18.11
N ASN A 349 -30.96 1.21 -17.37
CA ASN A 349 -30.60 2.58 -17.68
C ASN A 349 -29.58 2.56 -18.83
N THR A 350 -30.02 3.01 -20.01
CA THR A 350 -29.22 3.03 -21.23
C THR A 350 -28.55 4.38 -21.48
N ILE A 351 -28.56 5.29 -20.50
CA ILE A 351 -27.87 6.58 -20.61
C ILE A 351 -26.36 6.31 -20.54
N PRO A 352 -25.56 6.78 -21.52
CA PRO A 352 -24.11 6.63 -21.47
C PRO A 352 -23.54 7.44 -20.29
N VAL A 353 -22.61 6.84 -19.56
CA VAL A 353 -21.82 7.50 -18.53
C VAL A 353 -20.50 7.87 -19.15
N ASP A 354 -20.23 9.17 -19.21
CA ASP A 354 -18.99 9.72 -19.73
C ASP A 354 -18.35 10.56 -18.62
N VAL A 355 -17.09 10.27 -18.29
CA VAL A 355 -16.32 11.00 -17.27
C VAL A 355 -15.41 12.07 -17.88
N GLY A 356 -15.48 12.25 -19.20
CA GLY A 356 -14.59 13.09 -19.99
C GLY A 356 -13.16 12.56 -20.01
N MET A 357 -12.21 13.48 -20.22
CA MET A 357 -10.77 13.20 -20.20
C MET A 357 -10.23 12.91 -18.80
N ARG A 358 -10.79 11.92 -18.10
CA ARG A 358 -10.40 11.55 -16.74
C ARG A 358 -10.20 10.05 -16.64
N PRO A 359 -9.05 9.59 -16.10
CA PRO A 359 -8.80 8.18 -15.96
C PRO A 359 -9.81 7.50 -15.03
N VAL A 360 -10.37 6.39 -15.50
CA VAL A 360 -11.26 5.54 -14.74
C VAL A 360 -10.43 4.53 -13.95
N THR A 361 -10.71 4.39 -12.66
CA THR A 361 -10.00 3.50 -11.73
C THR A 361 -10.89 2.35 -11.21
N GLY A 362 -12.16 2.33 -11.60
CA GLY A 362 -13.10 1.29 -11.19
C GLY A 362 -14.46 1.40 -11.87
N LEU A 363 -15.19 0.30 -11.84
CA LEU A 363 -16.53 0.16 -12.39
C LEU A 363 -17.43 -0.63 -11.43
N ARG A 364 -18.72 -0.32 -11.40
CA ARG A 364 -19.70 -1.13 -10.66
C ARG A 364 -21.05 -1.13 -11.36
N LEU A 365 -21.79 -2.23 -11.18
CA LEU A 365 -23.22 -2.28 -11.49
C LEU A 365 -24.01 -1.83 -10.25
N TYR A 366 -25.05 -1.04 -10.47
CA TYR A 366 -25.87 -0.50 -9.38
C TYR A 366 -27.37 -0.64 -9.70
N LEU A 367 -28.18 -0.87 -8.67
CA LEU A 367 -29.64 -0.97 -8.80
C LEU A 367 -30.31 0.30 -8.28
N GLU A 368 -30.68 1.18 -9.20
CA GLU A 368 -31.30 2.47 -8.94
C GLU A 368 -32.82 2.39 -8.66
N GLY A 369 -33.32 3.45 -8.03
CA GLY A 369 -34.74 3.68 -7.78
C GLY A 369 -35.25 3.07 -6.48
N LYS A 370 -36.41 3.54 -6.02
CA LYS A 370 -37.03 3.10 -4.73
C LYS A 370 -37.29 1.60 -4.65
N ARG A 371 -37.44 0.92 -5.79
CA ARG A 371 -37.68 -0.52 -5.90
C ARG A 371 -36.41 -1.30 -6.24
N SER A 372 -35.26 -0.62 -6.38
CA SER A 372 -33.96 -1.16 -6.82
C SER A 372 -34.13 -2.12 -8.00
N ASN A 373 -34.87 -1.65 -9.01
CA ASN A 373 -35.27 -2.45 -10.17
C ASN A 373 -34.78 -1.88 -11.49
N ARG A 374 -33.84 -0.92 -11.44
CA ARG A 374 -33.20 -0.32 -12.60
C ARG A 374 -31.70 -0.55 -12.53
N LEU A 375 -31.17 -1.37 -13.42
CA LEU A 375 -29.74 -1.60 -13.58
C LEU A 375 -29.08 -0.39 -14.23
N ALA A 376 -28.01 0.11 -13.62
CA ALA A 376 -27.16 1.17 -14.14
C ALA A 376 -25.68 0.78 -13.96
N ILE A 377 -24.81 1.40 -14.77
CA ILE A 377 -23.36 1.30 -14.62
C ILE A 377 -22.84 2.59 -14.00
N TYR A 378 -21.88 2.46 -13.09
CA TYR A 378 -21.21 3.57 -12.43
C TYR A 378 -19.70 3.42 -12.62
N MET A 379 -19.01 4.53 -12.78
CA MET A 379 -17.58 4.59 -13.03
C MET A 379 -16.89 5.42 -11.96
N GLN A 380 -15.83 4.88 -11.37
CA GLN A 380 -14.97 5.63 -10.48
C GLN A 380 -13.86 6.26 -11.30
N HIS A 381 -13.66 7.56 -11.17
CA HIS A 381 -12.63 8.29 -11.91
C HIS A 381 -11.91 9.29 -11.02
N LEU A 382 -10.72 9.70 -11.46
CA LEU A 382 -9.97 10.78 -10.82
C LEU A 382 -10.70 12.12 -10.97
N SER A 383 -10.54 13.03 -10.00
CA SER A 383 -11.13 14.38 -10.06
C SER A 383 -10.60 15.23 -11.21
N SER A 384 -9.35 15.01 -11.59
CA SER A 384 -8.63 15.71 -12.65
C SER A 384 -7.76 14.74 -13.43
N LEU A 385 -7.38 15.14 -14.65
CA LEU A 385 -6.40 14.41 -15.46
C LEU A 385 -5.00 14.60 -14.86
N PRO A 386 -4.22 13.52 -14.66
CA PRO A 386 -2.82 13.64 -14.31
C PRO A 386 -2.02 14.47 -15.31
N THR A 387 -1.04 15.23 -14.83
CA THR A 387 -0.30 16.20 -15.66
C THR A 387 0.59 15.52 -16.72
N TYR A 388 0.97 14.26 -16.47
CA TYR A 388 1.97 13.53 -17.24
C TYR A 388 1.52 13.08 -18.64
N PHE A 389 0.21 12.97 -18.89
CA PHE A 389 -0.28 12.46 -20.16
C PHE A 389 -1.51 13.21 -20.65
N GLN A 390 -1.66 13.24 -21.97
CA GLN A 390 -2.81 13.82 -22.64
C GLN A 390 -3.74 12.71 -23.11
N LEU A 391 -5.04 12.95 -23.05
CA LEU A 391 -6.04 12.03 -23.58
C LEU A 391 -6.66 12.65 -24.82
N VAL A 392 -6.81 11.82 -25.85
CA VAL A 392 -7.55 12.16 -27.06
C VAL A 392 -8.61 11.09 -27.27
N ASP A 393 -9.85 11.51 -27.55
CA ASP A 393 -10.93 10.58 -27.82
C ASP A 393 -10.62 9.77 -29.07
N GLU A 394 -10.80 8.45 -28.97
CA GLU A 394 -10.73 7.62 -30.16
C GLU A 394 -11.97 7.84 -31.03
N PRO A 395 -11.80 7.90 -32.36
CA PRO A 395 -12.94 7.89 -33.26
C PRO A 395 -13.75 6.61 -33.01
N ASN A 396 -15.08 6.78 -32.95
CA ASN A 396 -16.05 5.73 -32.65
C ASN A 396 -15.97 4.52 -33.62
N ASP A 397 -15.29 4.69 -34.76
CA ASP A 397 -15.11 3.71 -35.83
C ASP A 397 -14.07 2.61 -35.51
N THR A 398 -13.45 2.64 -34.32
CA THR A 398 -12.42 1.67 -33.91
C THR A 398 -12.97 0.46 -33.12
N LEU A 399 -14.28 0.47 -32.83
CA LEU A 399 -14.98 -0.65 -32.19
C LEU A 399 -15.42 -1.66 -33.25
N PRO A 400 -15.38 -2.98 -32.99
CA PRO A 400 -15.81 -3.97 -33.97
C PRO A 400 -17.27 -3.73 -34.38
N ASP A 401 -17.50 -3.66 -35.70
CA ASP A 401 -18.79 -3.42 -36.33
C ASP A 401 -19.92 -4.26 -35.71
N GLU A 402 -21.11 -3.65 -35.62
CA GLU A 402 -22.32 -4.18 -34.98
C GLU A 402 -22.82 -5.54 -35.53
N GLU A 403 -22.21 -6.08 -36.59
CA GLU A 403 -22.82 -7.13 -37.42
C GLU A 403 -22.30 -8.57 -37.21
N SER A 404 -21.30 -8.84 -36.35
CA SER A 404 -20.91 -10.24 -36.10
C SER A 404 -20.51 -10.59 -34.67
N TYR A 405 -21.39 -10.33 -33.70
CA TYR A 405 -21.20 -10.93 -32.37
C TYR A 405 -21.28 -12.45 -32.44
N ASP A 406 -20.17 -13.09 -32.08
CA ASP A 406 -20.11 -14.53 -31.99
C ASP A 406 -21.08 -15.04 -30.91
N LYS A 407 -22.06 -15.85 -31.34
CA LYS A 407 -23.11 -16.42 -30.48
C LYS A 407 -22.54 -17.20 -29.29
N ARG A 408 -21.26 -17.59 -29.32
CA ARG A 408 -20.53 -18.24 -28.22
C ARG A 408 -20.45 -17.37 -26.95
N TYR A 409 -20.46 -16.04 -27.07
CA TYR A 409 -20.40 -15.13 -25.92
C TYR A 409 -21.78 -14.82 -25.31
N LEU A 410 -22.86 -15.40 -25.82
CA LEU A 410 -24.22 -15.13 -25.31
C LEU A 410 -24.62 -16.11 -24.22
N VAL A 411 -24.41 -15.72 -22.96
CA VAL A 411 -24.65 -16.58 -21.79
C VAL A 411 -26.04 -16.34 -21.21
N LYS A 412 -26.65 -17.41 -20.69
CA LYS A 412 -27.97 -17.37 -20.03
C LYS A 412 -27.79 -17.15 -18.53
N VAL A 413 -28.60 -16.28 -17.93
CA VAL A 413 -28.46 -15.95 -16.50
C VAL A 413 -28.99 -17.06 -15.59
N ARG A 414 -30.27 -17.44 -15.67
CA ARG A 414 -30.84 -18.53 -14.83
C ARG A 414 -31.93 -19.39 -15.49
N TRP A 415 -32.66 -18.86 -16.48
CA TRP A 415 -33.80 -19.55 -17.10
C TRP A 415 -33.75 -19.49 -18.63
N LYS A 416 -34.17 -20.58 -19.29
CA LYS A 416 -33.67 -20.97 -20.61
C LYS A 416 -34.02 -20.02 -21.77
N ASN A 417 -35.01 -19.11 -21.67
CA ASN A 417 -35.63 -18.55 -22.88
C ASN A 417 -35.78 -17.02 -22.99
N PHE A 418 -35.53 -16.20 -21.95
CA PHE A 418 -35.98 -14.78 -21.99
C PHE A 418 -34.87 -13.71 -21.97
N SER A 419 -33.81 -13.89 -21.19
CA SER A 419 -32.72 -12.90 -21.10
C SER A 419 -31.35 -13.54 -21.26
N ARG A 420 -30.49 -12.93 -22.07
CA ARG A 420 -29.09 -13.30 -22.25
C ARG A 420 -28.19 -12.11 -21.94
N VAL A 421 -26.93 -12.39 -21.62
CA VAL A 421 -25.90 -11.38 -21.41
C VAL A 421 -24.77 -11.68 -22.38
N CYS A 422 -24.31 -10.67 -23.11
CA CYS A 422 -23.09 -10.77 -23.89
C CYS A 422 -21.88 -10.68 -22.95
N THR A 423 -21.08 -11.75 -22.92
CA THR A 423 -19.88 -11.86 -22.08
C THR A 423 -18.58 -11.69 -22.88
N ALA A 424 -18.68 -11.11 -24.08
CA ALA A 424 -17.51 -10.77 -24.89
C ALA A 424 -16.65 -9.72 -24.14
N PRO A 425 -15.32 -9.86 -24.15
CA PRO A 425 -14.45 -8.81 -23.63
C PRO A 425 -14.62 -7.54 -24.46
N VAL A 426 -14.79 -6.40 -23.78
CA VAL A 426 -14.78 -5.07 -24.40
C VAL A 426 -13.45 -4.42 -24.03
N GLU A 427 -12.54 -4.42 -24.98
CA GLU A 427 -11.18 -3.86 -24.87
C GLU A 427 -10.81 -3.23 -26.22
N CYS A 428 -9.95 -2.21 -26.20
CA CYS A 428 -9.45 -1.62 -27.43
C CYS A 428 -8.29 -2.45 -28.00
N TYR A 429 -8.17 -2.52 -29.33
CA TYR A 429 -7.02 -3.11 -30.01
C TYR A 429 -5.74 -2.30 -29.79
N ASN A 430 -5.89 -0.98 -29.63
CA ASN A 430 -4.78 -0.10 -29.33
C ASN A 430 -4.35 -0.31 -27.88
N ASN A 431 -3.09 -0.68 -27.70
CA ASN A 431 -2.54 -0.91 -26.37
C ASN A 431 -2.51 0.38 -25.53
N ASN A 432 -2.60 1.57 -26.11
CA ASN A 432 -2.47 2.83 -25.36
C ASN A 432 -3.82 3.46 -24.97
N SER A 433 -4.93 2.72 -25.06
CA SER A 433 -6.26 3.29 -24.84
C SER A 433 -6.84 2.91 -23.49
N ILE A 434 -7.43 3.88 -22.81
CA ILE A 434 -8.06 3.73 -21.49
C ILE A 434 -9.55 4.00 -21.59
N VAL A 435 -10.32 3.43 -20.67
CA VAL A 435 -11.77 3.63 -20.60
C VAL A 435 -12.06 5.00 -19.99
N THR A 436 -12.88 5.79 -20.68
CA THR A 436 -13.37 7.11 -20.27
C THR A 436 -14.90 7.20 -20.24
N GLY A 437 -15.58 6.22 -20.84
CA GLY A 437 -17.03 6.10 -20.74
C GLY A 437 -17.53 4.67 -20.76
N ALA A 438 -18.76 4.47 -20.30
CA ALA A 438 -19.41 3.17 -20.30
C ALA A 438 -20.92 3.31 -20.47
N GLN A 439 -21.52 2.35 -21.17
CA GLN A 439 -22.95 2.29 -21.41
C GLN A 439 -23.41 0.83 -21.36
N VAL A 440 -24.60 0.62 -20.83
CA VAL A 440 -25.28 -0.67 -20.89
C VAL A 440 -26.44 -0.57 -21.87
N GLN A 441 -26.51 -1.48 -22.83
CA GLN A 441 -27.54 -1.49 -23.87
C GLN A 441 -28.35 -2.79 -23.80
N VAL A 442 -29.62 -2.71 -24.19
CA VAL A 442 -30.47 -3.89 -24.35
C VAL A 442 -30.96 -3.93 -25.78
N GLU A 443 -30.69 -5.03 -26.46
CA GLU A 443 -31.22 -5.30 -27.79
C GLU A 443 -32.24 -6.45 -27.72
N LYS A 444 -33.26 -6.36 -28.58
CA LYS A 444 -34.34 -7.34 -28.63
C LYS A 444 -34.23 -8.18 -29.89
N TYR A 445 -34.12 -9.49 -29.71
CA TYR A 445 -34.13 -10.48 -30.78
C TYR A 445 -35.35 -11.38 -30.59
N GLY A 446 -36.48 -10.99 -31.20
CA GLY A 446 -37.77 -11.64 -31.00
C GLY A 446 -38.24 -11.54 -29.54
N LEU A 447 -38.48 -12.69 -28.89
CA LEU A 447 -38.87 -12.77 -27.47
C LEU A 447 -37.69 -12.68 -26.48
N LYS A 448 -36.45 -12.60 -26.98
CA LYS A 448 -35.24 -12.57 -26.15
C LYS A 448 -34.71 -11.15 -26.06
N SER A 449 -34.33 -10.76 -24.84
CA SER A 449 -33.58 -9.52 -24.60
C SER A 449 -32.12 -9.87 -24.30
N ILE A 450 -31.18 -9.17 -24.92
CA ILE A 450 -29.74 -9.36 -24.72
C ILE A 450 -29.17 -8.10 -24.10
N LEU A 451 -28.44 -8.25 -23.00
CA LEU A 451 -27.70 -7.18 -22.34
C LEU A 451 -26.29 -7.08 -22.90
N PHE A 452 -25.89 -5.88 -23.31
CA PHE A 452 -24.56 -5.55 -23.81
C PHE A 452 -23.90 -4.48 -22.94
N LEU A 453 -22.57 -4.55 -22.87
CA LEU A 453 -21.72 -3.50 -22.34
C LEU A 453 -21.02 -2.84 -23.52
N ARG A 454 -21.06 -1.51 -23.59
CA ARG A 454 -20.25 -0.70 -24.50
C ARG A 454 -19.34 0.19 -23.67
N LEU A 455 -18.08 0.30 -24.06
CA LEU A 455 -17.09 1.16 -23.43
C LEU A 455 -16.64 2.20 -24.45
N HIS A 456 -16.41 3.42 -23.96
CA HIS A 456 -15.78 4.48 -24.74
C HIS A 456 -14.33 4.58 -24.29
N PHE A 457 -13.44 4.71 -25.26
CA PHE A 457 -12.00 4.71 -25.06
C PHE A 457 -11.41 6.05 -25.50
N SER A 458 -10.39 6.49 -24.78
CA SER A 458 -9.54 7.61 -25.18
C SER A 458 -8.09 7.12 -25.20
N THR A 459 -7.35 7.47 -26.24
CA THR A 459 -5.93 7.13 -26.39
C THR A 459 -5.10 8.04 -25.49
N VAL A 460 -4.15 7.44 -24.78
CA VAL A 460 -3.11 8.13 -24.04
C VAL A 460 -2.00 8.55 -25.01
N LEU A 461 -1.77 9.85 -25.14
CA LEU A 461 -0.66 10.41 -25.91
C LEU A 461 0.55 10.69 -24.99
N GLY A 462 1.75 10.34 -25.47
CA GLY A 462 3.02 10.53 -24.78
C GLY A 462 3.92 9.28 -24.83
N THR A 463 5.07 9.33 -24.17
CA THR A 463 6.06 8.24 -23.98
C THR A 463 5.57 7.08 -23.11
N VAL A 464 4.26 6.96 -22.91
CA VAL A 464 3.64 6.06 -21.94
C VAL A 464 3.03 4.86 -22.65
N ILE A 465 3.57 3.66 -22.39
CA ILE A 465 2.95 2.41 -22.84
C ILE A 465 2.15 1.82 -21.69
N LEU A 466 0.97 1.30 -22.04
CA LEU A 466 0.19 0.45 -21.16
C LEU A 466 0.92 -0.90 -20.98
N ARG A 467 1.49 -1.16 -19.80
CA ARG A 467 2.12 -2.45 -19.50
C ARG A 467 1.35 -3.19 -18.42
N ARG A 468 1.41 -4.53 -18.49
CA ARG A 468 0.79 -5.48 -17.54
C ARG A 468 -0.71 -5.25 -17.34
N SER A 469 -1.48 -5.57 -18.37
CA SER A 469 -2.92 -5.64 -18.21
C SER A 469 -3.33 -6.92 -17.49
N GLU A 470 -4.12 -6.81 -16.43
CA GLU A 470 -4.64 -7.97 -15.70
C GLU A 470 -6.14 -7.86 -15.46
N TRP A 471 -6.81 -9.00 -15.61
CA TRP A 471 -8.22 -9.12 -15.30
C TRP A 471 -8.42 -9.32 -13.81
N ASP A 472 -9.42 -8.65 -13.26
CA ASP A 472 -9.76 -8.82 -11.86
C ASP A 472 -10.16 -10.27 -11.55
N GLY A 473 -9.43 -10.93 -10.64
CA GLY A 473 -9.61 -12.34 -10.27
C GLY A 473 -8.56 -13.32 -10.80
N SER A 474 -7.53 -12.88 -11.55
CA SER A 474 -6.41 -13.75 -11.91
C SER A 474 -5.26 -13.68 -10.89
N PHE A 475 -5.42 -14.36 -9.76
CA PHE A 475 -4.28 -14.86 -8.99
C PHE A 475 -4.22 -16.38 -9.20
N GLY A 476 -3.34 -16.81 -10.12
CA GLY A 476 -2.87 -18.20 -10.21
C GLY A 476 -3.67 -19.15 -11.11
N ILE A 477 -2.92 -19.81 -12.00
CA ILE A 477 -3.19 -21.10 -12.65
C ILE A 477 -3.97 -21.04 -13.98
N ALA A 478 -3.24 -21.38 -15.05
CA ALA A 478 -3.73 -21.69 -16.38
C ALA A 478 -4.77 -22.82 -16.35
N PRO A 479 -5.75 -22.86 -17.28
CA PRO A 479 -6.83 -23.81 -17.22
C PRO A 479 -6.33 -25.21 -17.61
N GLN A 480 -6.11 -26.06 -16.62
CA GLN A 480 -6.27 -27.50 -16.79
C GLN A 480 -7.39 -27.98 -15.87
N SER A 481 -8.36 -28.62 -16.51
CA SER A 481 -9.35 -29.55 -16.00
C SER A 481 -9.17 -30.06 -14.56
N GLY A 482 -10.24 -30.01 -13.75
CA GLY A 482 -10.38 -30.88 -12.58
C GLY A 482 -11.08 -30.29 -11.36
N ILE A 483 -12.41 -30.35 -11.36
CA ILE A 483 -13.29 -30.83 -10.27
C ILE A 483 -12.80 -30.60 -8.81
N LEU A 484 -13.55 -29.74 -8.09
CA LEU A 484 -13.83 -29.71 -6.64
C LEU A 484 -12.64 -29.61 -5.67
N SER A 485 -12.37 -28.40 -5.14
CA SER A 485 -11.81 -28.18 -3.79
C SER A 485 -11.84 -26.69 -3.43
N ASP A 486 -12.95 -26.16 -2.88
CA ASP A 486 -12.91 -24.84 -2.20
C ASP A 486 -14.07 -24.58 -1.22
N LEU A 487 -14.74 -25.64 -0.74
CA LEU A 487 -15.95 -25.50 0.08
C LEU A 487 -15.76 -25.57 1.59
N LEU A 488 -14.55 -25.53 2.13
CA LEU A 488 -14.34 -25.68 3.58
C LEU A 488 -13.35 -24.66 4.16
N SER A 489 -13.74 -23.38 4.18
CA SER A 489 -13.22 -22.41 5.15
C SER A 489 -14.03 -21.09 5.15
N LYS A 490 -15.32 -21.14 5.53
CA LYS A 490 -16.05 -19.93 5.94
C LYS A 490 -16.40 -20.03 7.43
N PRO A 491 -15.89 -19.13 8.29
CA PRO A 491 -16.38 -18.98 9.66
C PRO A 491 -17.84 -18.52 9.63
N LEU A 492 -18.70 -19.22 10.39
CA LEU A 492 -20.12 -18.91 10.58
C LEU A 492 -20.31 -17.79 11.60
N THR A 493 -19.73 -16.60 11.40
CA THR A 493 -20.15 -15.37 12.11
C THR A 493 -19.55 -14.11 11.49
N PRO A 494 -20.35 -13.09 11.13
CA PRO A 494 -19.80 -11.79 10.73
C PRO A 494 -19.25 -11.03 11.96
N PRO A 495 -18.05 -10.44 11.92
CA PRO A 495 -17.58 -9.56 12.97
C PRO A 495 -18.36 -8.23 12.98
N PRO A 496 -18.54 -7.58 14.15
CA PRO A 496 -19.28 -6.32 14.25
C PRO A 496 -18.56 -5.17 13.53
N PRO A 497 -19.29 -4.20 12.93
CA PRO A 497 -18.70 -3.11 12.18
C PRO A 497 -17.97 -2.12 13.10
N GLN A 498 -16.64 -2.00 12.93
CA GLN A 498 -15.86 -0.91 13.50
C GLN A 498 -16.06 0.37 12.66
N ARG A 499 -16.52 1.45 13.29
CA ARG A 499 -16.59 2.78 12.68
C ARG A 499 -15.18 3.37 12.58
N LYS A 500 -14.77 3.75 11.36
CA LYS A 500 -13.60 4.61 11.12
C LYS A 500 -14.00 6.08 11.34
N PRO A 501 -13.11 6.95 11.84
CA PRO A 501 -13.37 8.39 11.85
C PRO A 501 -13.24 8.95 10.42
N ASP A 502 -14.36 9.43 9.88
CA ASP A 502 -14.41 10.11 8.58
C ASP A 502 -14.03 11.58 8.75
N THR A 503 -12.96 12.02 8.09
CA THR A 503 -12.65 13.44 7.88
C THR A 503 -12.52 13.68 6.38
N SER A 504 -13.65 13.69 5.68
CA SER A 504 -13.76 14.22 4.32
C SER A 504 -15.19 14.70 4.06
N SER A 505 -15.34 15.95 3.63
CA SER A 505 -16.61 16.59 3.32
C SER A 505 -17.13 16.17 1.94
N SER A 506 -17.44 14.88 1.77
CA SER A 506 -18.18 14.39 0.61
C SER A 506 -19.51 13.82 1.08
N VAL A 507 -20.60 14.33 0.50
CA VAL A 507 -21.95 13.78 0.68
C VAL A 507 -21.94 12.38 0.02
N TYR A 508 -21.76 11.34 0.84
CA TYR A 508 -21.68 9.89 0.51
C TYR A 508 -20.40 9.35 -0.18
N PRO A 509 -19.32 9.05 0.57
CA PRO A 509 -18.11 8.41 0.02
C PRO A 509 -18.31 6.97 -0.49
N GLY A 510 -19.36 6.26 -0.03
CA GLY A 510 -19.71 4.90 -0.47
C GLY A 510 -20.75 4.82 -1.59
N GLY A 511 -21.18 5.96 -2.14
CA GLY A 511 -22.44 6.03 -2.86
C GLY A 511 -23.66 5.97 -1.93
N PRO A 512 -24.88 6.02 -2.49
CA PRO A 512 -26.12 6.10 -1.72
C PRO A 512 -26.28 4.96 -0.69
N PRO A 513 -26.90 5.25 0.48
CA PRO A 513 -27.17 4.24 1.48
C PRO A 513 -28.01 3.11 0.89
N MET A 514 -27.61 1.87 1.17
CA MET A 514 -28.38 0.68 0.82
C MET A 514 -29.80 0.81 1.39
N PRO A 515 -30.86 0.57 0.59
CA PRO A 515 -32.22 0.65 1.10
C PRO A 515 -32.45 -0.40 2.19
N ASN A 516 -33.23 -0.04 3.22
CA ASN A 516 -33.60 -0.88 4.38
C ASN A 516 -34.49 -2.11 4.03
N TYR A 517 -34.58 -2.49 2.75
CA TYR A 517 -35.34 -3.64 2.27
C TYR A 517 -34.44 -4.49 1.39
N THR A 518 -34.40 -5.81 1.61
CA THR A 518 -33.72 -6.76 0.73
C THR A 518 -34.36 -6.74 -0.67
N PRO A 519 -33.72 -6.14 -1.68
CA PRO A 519 -34.33 -5.98 -2.98
C PRO A 519 -34.44 -7.34 -3.67
N LYS A 520 -35.67 -7.71 -4.06
CA LYS A 520 -35.98 -8.99 -4.74
C LYS A 520 -35.14 -9.26 -5.99
N LEU A 521 -34.47 -8.24 -6.54
CA LEU A 521 -33.67 -8.29 -7.76
C LEU A 521 -32.15 -8.38 -7.55
N LEU A 522 -31.61 -8.18 -6.33
CA LEU A 522 -30.19 -8.43 -6.03
C LEU A 522 -29.78 -9.90 -6.25
N LYS A 523 -30.76 -10.82 -6.23
CA LYS A 523 -30.53 -12.22 -6.58
C LYS A 523 -30.14 -12.45 -8.05
N TYR A 524 -30.23 -11.43 -8.90
CA TYR A 524 -29.89 -11.48 -10.33
C TYR A 524 -28.71 -10.60 -10.72
N VAL A 525 -28.24 -9.69 -9.86
CA VAL A 525 -27.16 -8.75 -10.18
C VAL A 525 -26.19 -8.69 -9.02
N ASP A 526 -24.91 -8.86 -9.32
CA ASP A 526 -23.84 -8.55 -8.40
C ASP A 526 -23.54 -7.04 -8.46
N THR A 527 -23.48 -6.43 -7.29
CA THR A 527 -23.24 -4.99 -7.09
C THR A 527 -21.87 -4.72 -6.45
N ALA A 528 -21.00 -5.73 -6.42
CA ALA A 528 -19.63 -5.59 -5.95
C ALA A 528 -18.88 -4.48 -6.72
N GLU A 529 -18.18 -3.63 -5.97
CA GLU A 529 -17.37 -2.55 -6.54
C GLU A 529 -16.05 -3.12 -7.04
N MET A 530 -15.82 -3.09 -8.35
CA MET A 530 -14.54 -3.42 -8.95
C MET A 530 -13.73 -2.14 -9.02
N LYS A 531 -12.78 -1.96 -8.10
CA LYS A 531 -11.91 -0.79 -8.08
C LYS A 531 -10.50 -1.16 -7.65
N ARG A 532 -9.54 -0.41 -8.17
CA ARG A 532 -8.16 -0.42 -7.67
C ARG A 532 -7.70 0.98 -7.35
N GLY A 533 -6.81 1.10 -6.38
CA GLY A 533 -6.28 2.40 -5.97
C GLY A 533 -4.99 2.27 -5.16
N PRO A 534 -4.67 3.23 -4.29
CA PRO A 534 -3.40 3.28 -3.57
C PRO A 534 -3.11 2.07 -2.70
N GLN A 535 -4.15 1.36 -2.25
CA GLN A 535 -4.02 0.13 -1.45
C GLN A 535 -3.54 -1.07 -2.29
N ASP A 536 -3.66 -0.98 -3.61
CA ASP A 536 -3.30 -2.01 -4.56
C ASP A 536 -2.01 -1.60 -5.25
N PRO A 537 -0.83 -2.08 -4.80
CA PRO A 537 0.43 -1.69 -5.39
C PRO A 537 0.45 -2.03 -6.90
N PRO A 538 0.96 -1.14 -7.76
CA PRO A 538 1.76 0.04 -7.41
C PRO A 538 0.94 1.33 -7.15
N GLY A 539 -0.40 1.28 -7.24
CA GLY A 539 -1.30 2.35 -6.77
C GLY A 539 -1.85 3.29 -7.85
N TYR A 540 -1.33 3.21 -9.08
CA TYR A 540 -1.71 4.04 -10.23
C TYR A 540 -2.41 3.23 -11.35
N TRP A 541 -3.48 2.51 -10.97
CA TRP A 541 -4.22 1.66 -11.89
C TRP A 541 -5.24 2.43 -12.72
N VAL A 542 -5.33 2.11 -14.01
CA VAL A 542 -6.39 2.55 -14.93
C VAL A 542 -7.18 1.38 -15.46
N VAL A 543 -8.43 1.61 -15.82
CA VAL A 543 -9.29 0.63 -16.50
C VAL A 543 -9.03 0.70 -18.01
N SER A 544 -8.63 -0.43 -18.60
CA SER A 544 -8.38 -0.57 -20.04
C SER A 544 -9.39 -1.48 -20.74
N GLY A 545 -10.30 -2.09 -20.00
CA GLY A 545 -11.38 -2.90 -20.56
C GLY A 545 -12.30 -3.46 -19.48
N ALA A 546 -13.42 -4.01 -19.90
CA ALA A 546 -14.35 -4.69 -19.00
C ALA A 546 -15.22 -5.69 -19.75
N ARG A 547 -15.86 -6.60 -19.02
CA ARG A 547 -16.83 -7.54 -19.56
C ARG A 547 -17.90 -7.87 -18.55
N LEU A 548 -19.09 -8.18 -19.04
CA LEU A 548 -20.12 -8.78 -18.22
C LEU A 548 -19.85 -10.28 -18.11
N VAL A 549 -20.17 -10.86 -16.95
CA VAL A 549 -20.10 -12.30 -16.71
C VAL A 549 -21.35 -12.77 -16.00
N VAL A 550 -21.64 -14.07 -16.10
CA VAL A 550 -22.73 -14.70 -15.35
C VAL A 550 -22.12 -15.67 -14.34
N GLU A 551 -22.07 -15.26 -13.08
CA GLU A 551 -21.51 -16.06 -11.97
C GLU A 551 -22.64 -16.46 -11.02
N GLU A 552 -22.79 -17.75 -10.73
CA GLU A 552 -23.88 -18.30 -9.88
C GLU A 552 -25.31 -17.88 -10.31
N GLY A 553 -25.46 -17.55 -11.60
CA GLY A 553 -26.68 -17.03 -12.19
C GLY A 553 -27.02 -15.58 -11.80
N LYS A 554 -26.02 -14.78 -11.44
CA LYS A 554 -26.09 -13.32 -11.33
C LYS A 554 -25.30 -12.67 -12.46
N ILE A 555 -25.76 -11.52 -12.91
CA ILE A 555 -25.03 -10.64 -13.82
C ILE A 555 -23.96 -9.92 -12.98
N ALA A 556 -22.69 -10.13 -13.29
CA ALA A 556 -21.56 -9.49 -12.62
C ALA A 556 -20.66 -8.80 -13.65
N LEU A 557 -19.76 -7.96 -13.14
CA LEU A 557 -18.82 -7.20 -13.95
C LEU A 557 -17.39 -7.66 -13.63
N ARG A 558 -16.57 -7.85 -14.65
CA ARG A 558 -15.12 -8.05 -14.52
C ARG A 558 -14.42 -6.93 -15.25
N VAL A 559 -13.37 -6.40 -14.63
CA VAL A 559 -12.63 -5.23 -15.11
C VAL A 559 -11.20 -5.64 -15.43
N LYS A 560 -10.67 -5.13 -16.53
CA LYS A 560 -9.26 -5.24 -16.91
C LYS A 560 -8.56 -3.95 -16.48
N TYR A 561 -7.59 -4.11 -15.59
CA TYR A 561 -6.76 -3.01 -15.12
C TYR A 561 -5.43 -3.02 -15.83
N SER A 562 -4.80 -1.87 -15.93
CA SER A 562 -3.48 -1.73 -16.55
C SER A 562 -2.71 -0.60 -15.91
N LEU A 563 -1.40 -0.60 -16.10
CA LEU A 563 -0.49 0.41 -15.60
C LEU A 563 0.00 1.28 -16.74
N LEU A 564 0.06 2.58 -16.47
CA LEU A 564 0.68 3.56 -17.35
C LEU A 564 2.14 3.71 -16.89
N ILE A 565 3.09 3.31 -17.74
CA ILE A 565 4.52 3.40 -17.45
C ILE A 565 5.20 4.20 -18.56
N ASP A 566 6.10 5.10 -18.17
CA ASP A 566 6.94 5.87 -19.07
C ASP A 566 8.06 5.01 -19.67
N ILE A 567 8.33 5.16 -20.97
CA ILE A 567 9.57 4.68 -21.58
C ILE A 567 10.57 5.85 -21.57
N PRO A 568 11.74 5.72 -20.91
CA PRO A 568 12.81 6.67 -21.14
C PRO A 568 13.23 6.57 -22.61
N ASP A 569 13.29 7.70 -23.31
CA ASP A 569 13.67 7.82 -24.72
C ASP A 569 14.74 6.80 -25.12
N GLU A 570 14.43 5.99 -26.14
CA GLU A 570 15.33 4.97 -26.66
C GLU A 570 16.72 5.56 -26.92
N ILE A 571 17.73 4.90 -26.35
CA ILE A 571 19.14 5.07 -26.72
C ILE A 571 19.19 4.95 -28.26
N PRO A 572 19.74 5.93 -29.00
CA PRO A 572 19.84 5.81 -30.44
C PRO A 572 20.68 4.56 -30.75
N GLU A 573 20.10 3.63 -31.51
CA GLU A 573 20.83 2.48 -32.03
C GLU A 573 22.07 3.00 -32.78
N GLU A 574 23.25 2.73 -32.23
CA GLU A 574 24.50 2.92 -32.98
C GLU A 574 24.50 1.95 -34.16
N HIS A 575 24.78 2.51 -35.33
CA HIS A 575 24.74 1.92 -36.67
C HIS A 575 25.49 0.60 -36.87
#